data_AF-A0A2E5G1B0-F1
#
_entry.id   AF-A0A2E5G1B0-F1
#
_cell.length_a   1.000
_cell.length_b   1.000
_cell.length_c   1.000
_cell.angle_alpha   90.00
_cell.angle_beta   90.00
_cell.angle_gamma   90.00
#
_symmetry.space_group_name_H-M   'P 1'
#
loop_
_entity.id
_entity.type
_entity.pdbx_description
1 polymer ?
#
loop_
_entity_poly.entity_id
_entity_poly.type
_entity_poly.pdbx_seq_one_letter_code
_entity_poly.pdbx_strand_id
1 'polypeptide(L)'
;MLAEKYQKDEIRPFDLSKLNASKAVRNFLCDYLYRDNLILSYTPASEFGSQQAYKWLTGAYVCDYEGVGNTIAPRTKINYRIITQLYEAGMLKLKSDIRTPHVRCIIFEWRKETIENRREIVNTKIFKEDIRVDSGVIKAVAATVGLKVRYIPSRSIFEVRKGQNEEPIPFKEAKHTYIFMNDQGQPVSGWRDMPYMEWEALLYKIAKQAKTIKKPLNTQQGTLSHFSQFKRQ
;
A
#
# COMPACT_ATOMS: atom_id res chain seq x y z
N MET A 1 11.50 -5.56 29.82
CA MET A 1 10.23 -5.12 29.20
C MET A 1 10.21 -5.50 27.72
N LEU A 2 9.03 -5.71 27.11
CA LEU A 2 8.96 -6.06 25.68
C LEU A 2 9.49 -4.91 24.80
N ALA A 3 9.24 -3.66 25.20
CA ALA A 3 9.77 -2.48 24.52
C ALA A 3 11.32 -2.49 24.44
N GLU A 4 11.99 -2.89 25.52
CA GLU A 4 13.46 -3.00 25.56
C GLU A 4 14.00 -4.09 24.63
N LYS A 5 13.24 -5.17 24.39
CA LYS A 5 13.63 -6.23 23.46
C LYS A 5 13.63 -5.71 22.01
N TYR A 6 12.58 -4.99 21.62
CA TYR A 6 12.50 -4.39 20.29
C TYR A 6 13.51 -3.23 20.13
N GLN A 7 13.76 -2.44 21.19
CA GLN A 7 14.78 -1.37 21.16
C GLN A 7 16.22 -1.87 21.01
N LYS A 8 16.50 -3.12 21.43
CA LYS A 8 17.81 -3.75 21.31
C LYS A 8 17.99 -4.54 20.01
N ASP A 9 16.92 -4.74 19.23
CA ASP A 9 16.93 -5.58 18.03
C ASP A 9 17.41 -4.81 16.79
N GLU A 10 18.40 -5.39 16.12
CA GLU A 10 18.95 -5.00 14.81
C GLU A 10 17.90 -4.59 13.78
N ILE A 11 18.29 -3.67 12.89
CA ILE A 11 17.56 -3.40 11.64
C ILE A 11 17.49 -4.71 10.85
N ARG A 12 16.32 -5.36 10.88
CA ARG A 12 16.09 -6.60 10.12
C ARG A 12 16.28 -6.32 8.61
N PRO A 13 16.94 -7.18 7.84
CA PRO A 13 17.05 -7.00 6.39
C PRO A 13 15.65 -7.05 5.76
N PHE A 14 15.44 -6.23 4.73
CA PHE A 14 14.20 -6.26 3.96
C PHE A 14 14.13 -7.58 3.18
N ASP A 15 13.17 -8.43 3.51
CA ASP A 15 13.06 -9.77 2.95
C ASP A 15 11.59 -10.20 2.86
N LEU A 16 11.05 -10.11 1.65
CA LEU A 16 9.67 -10.48 1.39
C LEU A 16 9.41 -11.99 1.51
N SER A 17 10.43 -12.86 1.50
CA SER A 17 10.23 -14.29 1.71
C SER A 17 9.70 -14.61 3.11
N LYS A 18 10.05 -13.79 4.11
CA LYS A 18 9.56 -13.88 5.50
C LYS A 18 8.13 -13.40 5.69
N LEU A 19 7.57 -12.68 4.70
CA LEU A 19 6.20 -12.20 4.75
C LEU A 19 5.23 -13.21 4.14
N ASN A 20 4.48 -13.90 5.01
CA ASN A 20 3.40 -14.78 4.56
C ASN A 20 2.21 -13.94 4.06
N ALA A 21 1.84 -14.12 2.79
CA ALA A 21 0.72 -13.42 2.14
C ALA A 21 -0.66 -13.98 2.57
N SER A 22 -0.89 -14.09 3.88
CA SER A 22 -2.20 -14.42 4.45
C SER A 22 -3.24 -13.36 4.05
N LYS A 23 -4.53 -13.71 4.09
CA LYS A 23 -5.63 -12.77 3.81
C LYS A 23 -5.53 -11.51 4.68
N ALA A 24 -5.19 -11.66 5.96
CA ALA A 24 -5.08 -10.55 6.90
C ALA A 24 -3.93 -9.59 6.52
N VAL A 25 -2.74 -10.13 6.21
CA VAL A 25 -1.58 -9.33 5.79
C VAL A 25 -1.85 -8.64 4.46
N ARG A 26 -2.38 -9.36 3.47
CA ARG A 26 -2.73 -8.79 2.17
C ARG A 26 -3.77 -7.67 2.30
N ASN A 27 -4.84 -7.87 3.07
CA ASN A 27 -5.86 -6.83 3.27
C ASN A 27 -5.29 -5.60 3.98
N PHE A 28 -4.37 -5.80 4.94
CA PHE A 28 -3.65 -4.72 5.59
C PHE A 28 -2.77 -3.95 4.59
N LEU A 29 -1.98 -4.66 3.76
CA LEU A 29 -1.16 -4.03 2.73
C LEU A 29 -2.02 -3.29 1.70
N CYS A 30 -3.17 -3.86 1.30
CA CYS A 30 -4.12 -3.18 0.44
C CYS A 30 -4.48 -1.82 1.02
N ASP A 31 -4.76 -1.67 2.32
CA ASP A 31 -5.12 -0.37 2.91
C ASP A 31 -3.97 0.60 3.11
N TYR A 32 -2.85 0.09 3.62
CA TYR A 32 -1.90 0.93 4.34
C TYR A 32 -0.56 1.08 3.62
N LEU A 33 -0.28 0.28 2.58
CA LEU A 33 1.01 0.28 1.89
C LEU A 33 1.38 1.65 1.32
N TYR A 34 0.40 2.41 0.83
CA TYR A 34 0.59 3.75 0.24
C TYR A 34 0.28 4.89 1.22
N ARG A 35 0.09 4.60 2.51
CA ARG A 35 0.01 5.61 3.56
C ARG A 35 1.40 5.87 4.13
N ASP A 36 2.07 6.89 3.60
CA ASP A 36 3.44 7.26 4.02
C ASP A 36 3.54 7.58 5.51
N ASN A 37 2.48 8.16 6.09
CA ASN A 37 2.39 8.54 7.50
C ASN A 37 1.76 7.45 8.40
N LEU A 38 1.85 6.18 8.01
CA LEU A 38 1.34 5.07 8.82
C LEU A 38 2.05 5.00 10.17
N ILE A 39 1.26 4.94 11.24
CA ILE A 39 1.73 4.63 12.58
C ILE A 39 1.02 3.39 13.10
N LEU A 40 1.80 2.44 13.62
CA LEU A 40 1.30 1.26 14.29
C LEU A 40 1.76 1.27 15.74
N SER A 41 0.86 0.90 16.65
CA SER A 41 1.17 0.73 18.06
C SER A 41 0.94 -0.72 18.46
N TYR A 42 1.81 -1.25 19.32
CA TYR A 42 1.60 -2.52 19.99
C TYR A 42 1.98 -2.44 21.46
N THR A 43 1.07 -2.93 22.32
CA THR A 43 1.37 -3.14 23.74
C THR A 43 0.72 -4.44 24.23
N PRO A 44 1.47 -5.40 24.81
CA PRO A 44 0.88 -6.61 25.36
C PRO A 44 0.11 -6.31 26.65
N ALA A 45 -0.94 -7.10 26.92
CA ALA A 45 -1.80 -6.90 28.09
C ALA A 45 -1.06 -7.02 29.44
N SER A 46 0.00 -7.84 29.49
CA SER A 46 0.85 -8.03 30.67
C SER A 46 1.58 -6.75 31.10
N GLU A 47 1.75 -5.78 30.20
CA GLU A 47 2.48 -4.54 30.48
C GLU A 47 1.66 -3.53 31.28
N PHE A 48 0.36 -3.71 31.54
CA PHE A 48 -0.43 -2.73 32.32
C PHE A 48 -0.98 -3.24 33.66
N GLY A 49 -0.81 -4.53 33.99
CA GLY A 49 -1.31 -5.09 35.25
C GLY A 49 -2.82 -4.89 35.45
N SER A 50 -3.27 -4.73 36.70
CA SER A 50 -4.68 -4.47 37.07
C SER A 50 -5.16 -3.03 36.82
N GLN A 51 -4.31 -2.15 36.26
CA GLN A 51 -4.65 -0.75 36.05
C GLN A 51 -5.56 -0.57 34.82
N GLN A 52 -6.86 -0.40 35.08
CA GLN A 52 -7.90 -0.28 34.05
C GLN A 52 -7.74 0.96 33.15
N ALA A 53 -7.11 2.03 33.65
CA ALA A 53 -7.00 3.33 32.96
C ALA A 53 -6.30 3.27 31.59
N TYR A 54 -5.46 2.25 31.35
CA TYR A 54 -4.69 2.09 30.11
C TYR A 54 -5.05 0.83 29.32
N LYS A 55 -6.11 0.11 29.73
CA LYS A 55 -6.55 -1.11 29.05
C LYS A 55 -6.93 -0.87 27.58
N TRP A 56 -7.38 0.34 27.25
CA TRP A 56 -7.70 0.74 25.87
C TRP A 56 -6.47 0.82 24.94
N LEU A 57 -5.26 0.92 25.49
CA LEU A 57 -3.99 0.88 24.75
C LEU A 57 -3.44 -0.56 24.55
N THR A 58 -4.10 -1.58 25.11
CA THR A 58 -3.65 -2.97 25.00
C THR A 58 -4.02 -3.60 23.67
N GLY A 59 -3.05 -4.23 23.03
CA GLY A 59 -3.19 -4.86 21.72
C GLY A 59 -2.44 -4.10 20.63
N ALA A 60 -2.78 -4.41 19.38
CA ALA A 60 -2.17 -3.82 18.20
C ALA A 60 -3.17 -2.91 17.47
N TYR A 61 -2.72 -1.72 17.09
CA TYR A 61 -3.56 -0.68 16.50
C TYR A 61 -2.86 0.03 15.35
N VAL A 62 -3.64 0.43 14.36
CA VAL A 62 -3.32 1.58 13.50
C VAL A 62 -3.69 2.85 14.26
N CYS A 63 -2.78 3.81 14.26
CA CYS A 63 -2.91 5.05 15.01
C CYS A 63 -2.86 6.28 14.10
N ASP A 64 -3.51 7.35 14.54
CA ASP A 64 -3.31 8.69 14.00
C ASP A 64 -2.28 9.43 14.88
N TYR A 65 -1.47 10.30 14.25
CA TYR A 65 -0.52 11.16 14.94
C TYR A 65 -1.15 12.50 15.25
N GLU A 66 -1.17 12.87 16.52
CA GLU A 66 -1.54 14.22 16.95
C GLU A 66 -0.26 15.02 17.20
N GLY A 67 0.03 15.95 16.28
CA GLY A 67 1.22 16.81 16.39
C GLY A 67 1.22 17.73 17.62
N VAL A 68 0.05 17.95 18.23
CA VAL A 68 -0.07 18.69 19.50
C VAL A 68 0.26 17.73 20.64
N GLY A 69 1.45 17.87 21.23
CA GLY A 69 1.91 17.02 22.35
C GLY A 69 2.63 15.74 21.92
N ASN A 70 2.79 15.50 20.61
CA ASN A 70 3.39 14.30 20.03
C ASN A 70 2.71 13.00 20.52
N THR A 71 1.40 13.02 20.65
CA THR A 71 0.59 11.88 21.11
C THR A 71 0.12 11.01 19.94
N ILE A 72 -0.20 9.74 20.22
CA ILE A 72 -0.83 8.86 19.24
C ILE A 72 -2.19 8.39 19.74
N ALA A 73 -3.18 8.43 18.85
CA ALA A 73 -4.54 7.98 19.14
C ALA A 73 -4.83 6.67 18.38
N PRO A 74 -5.23 5.57 19.06
CA PRO A 74 -5.59 4.32 18.40
C PRO A 74 -6.90 4.49 17.63
N ARG A 75 -6.88 4.09 16.37
CA ARG A 75 -8.02 4.24 15.45
C ARG A 75 -8.64 2.90 15.07
N THR A 76 -7.81 1.94 14.69
CA THR A 76 -8.29 0.65 14.18
C THR A 76 -7.50 -0.49 14.80
N LYS A 77 -8.20 -1.39 15.48
CA LYS A 77 -7.58 -2.58 16.06
C LYS A 77 -7.18 -3.55 14.96
N ILE A 78 -5.96 -4.09 15.05
CA ILE A 78 -5.43 -5.08 14.11
C ILE A 78 -4.87 -6.28 14.88
N ASN A 79 -4.60 -7.37 14.16
CA ASN A 79 -3.94 -8.52 14.74
C ASN A 79 -2.44 -8.22 14.90
N TYR A 80 -1.89 -8.41 16.10
CA TYR A 80 -0.47 -8.17 16.36
C TYR A 80 0.45 -8.99 15.44
N ARG A 81 0.03 -10.18 14.99
CA ARG A 81 0.79 -11.02 14.06
C ARG A 81 1.11 -10.30 12.75
N ILE A 82 0.26 -9.35 12.33
CA ILE A 82 0.53 -8.51 11.16
C ILE A 82 1.76 -7.64 11.42
N ILE A 83 1.80 -6.94 12.57
CA ILE A 83 2.96 -6.12 12.96
C ILE A 83 4.22 -6.97 13.04
N THR A 84 4.14 -8.13 13.71
CA THR A 84 5.28 -9.04 13.87
C THR A 84 5.82 -9.49 12.51
N GLN A 85 4.97 -9.96 11.60
CA GLN A 85 5.42 -10.42 10.28
C GLN A 85 6.01 -9.29 9.43
N LEU A 86 5.41 -8.09 9.46
CA LEU A 86 5.93 -6.93 8.74
C LEU A 86 7.29 -6.48 9.32
N TYR A 87 7.46 -6.55 10.64
CA TYR A 87 8.72 -6.23 11.30
C TYR A 87 9.81 -7.29 11.00
N GLU A 88 9.47 -8.58 11.06
CA GLU A 88 10.39 -9.69 10.73
C GLU A 88 10.82 -9.68 9.25
N ALA A 89 9.94 -9.26 8.35
CA ALA A 89 10.25 -9.02 6.94
C ALA A 89 11.05 -7.73 6.69
N GLY A 90 11.41 -6.99 7.75
CA GLY A 90 12.18 -5.76 7.66
C GLY A 90 11.42 -4.59 7.04
N MET A 91 10.08 -4.62 7.03
CA MET A 91 9.26 -3.56 6.42
C MET A 91 8.97 -2.39 7.38
N LEU A 92 9.01 -2.65 8.69
CA LEU A 92 8.76 -1.68 9.74
C LEU A 92 10.05 -1.35 10.48
N LYS A 93 10.11 -0.15 11.04
CA LYS A 93 11.11 0.25 12.04
C LYS A 93 10.42 0.86 13.24
N LEU A 94 11.13 0.89 14.37
CA LEU A 94 10.66 1.59 15.55
C LEU A 94 10.72 3.08 15.34
N LYS A 95 9.68 3.76 15.82
CA LYS A 95 9.60 5.21 15.86
C LYS A 95 9.99 5.70 17.25
N SER A 96 11.17 6.28 17.37
CA SER A 96 11.77 6.70 18.65
C SER A 96 11.56 8.18 19.00
N ASP A 97 11.07 8.98 18.04
CA ASP A 97 10.88 10.43 18.15
C ASP A 97 9.50 10.83 18.71
N ILE A 98 8.58 9.89 18.88
CA ILE A 98 7.27 10.13 19.48
C ILE A 98 7.35 9.99 21.00
N ARG A 99 6.86 11.01 21.72
CA ARG A 99 6.49 10.87 23.13
C ARG A 99 5.25 10.00 23.19
N THR A 100 5.46 8.68 23.20
CA THR A 100 4.43 7.66 23.37
C THR A 100 3.35 8.11 24.34
N PRO A 101 2.06 7.88 24.09
CA PRO A 101 0.99 8.19 25.06
C PRO A 101 1.20 7.44 26.38
N HIS A 102 2.03 6.37 26.37
CA HIS A 102 2.55 5.69 27.54
C HIS A 102 3.90 5.01 27.23
N VAL A 103 4.88 5.08 28.13
CA VAL A 103 6.27 4.54 27.96
C VAL A 103 6.40 3.05 27.62
N ARG A 104 5.30 2.30 27.71
CA ARG A 104 5.24 0.85 27.47
C ARG A 104 4.76 0.51 26.05
N CYS A 105 4.26 1.48 25.30
CA CYS A 105 3.80 1.28 23.93
C CYS A 105 4.98 1.21 22.96
N ILE A 106 4.95 0.24 22.04
CA ILE A 106 5.95 0.12 20.97
C ILE A 106 5.35 0.70 19.70
N ILE A 107 6.01 1.70 19.11
CA ILE A 107 5.53 2.41 17.93
C ILE A 107 6.35 2.03 16.71
N PHE A 108 5.67 1.71 15.62
CA PHE A 108 6.27 1.35 14.34
C PHE A 108 5.83 2.31 13.24
N GLU A 109 6.73 2.57 12.30
CA GLU A 109 6.45 3.27 11.04
C GLU A 109 7.06 2.51 9.87
N TRP A 110 6.68 2.89 8.65
CA TRP A 110 7.30 2.34 7.45
C TRP A 110 8.79 2.65 7.39
N ARG A 111 9.55 1.67 6.90
CA ARG A 111 10.92 1.89 6.45
C ARG A 111 10.96 2.51 5.06
N LYS A 112 12.06 3.21 4.79
CA LYS A 112 12.32 3.81 3.47
C LYS A 112 12.34 2.73 2.39
N GLU A 113 12.96 1.60 2.69
CA GLU A 113 13.05 0.44 1.81
C GLU A 113 11.66 -0.11 1.44
N THR A 114 10.70 -0.07 2.37
CA THR A 114 9.31 -0.47 2.09
C THR A 114 8.65 0.44 1.06
N ILE A 115 8.90 1.74 1.17
CA ILE A 115 8.39 2.75 0.22
C ILE A 115 9.02 2.55 -1.16
N GLU A 116 10.33 2.32 -1.20
CA GLU A 116 11.10 2.08 -2.43
C GLU A 116 10.67 0.78 -3.13
N ASN A 117 10.31 -0.26 -2.38
CA ASN A 117 9.93 -1.58 -2.91
C ASN A 117 8.41 -1.82 -3.03
N ARG A 118 7.58 -0.77 -2.99
CA ARG A 118 6.11 -0.87 -3.11
C ARG A 118 5.65 -1.69 -4.31
N ARG A 119 6.29 -1.48 -5.46
CA ARG A 119 6.01 -2.20 -6.70
C ARG A 119 6.17 -3.72 -6.52
N GLU A 120 7.28 -4.15 -5.95
CA GLU A 120 7.56 -5.56 -5.69
C GLU A 120 6.59 -6.15 -4.65
N ILE A 121 6.26 -5.40 -3.61
CA ILE A 121 5.27 -5.81 -2.59
C ILE A 121 3.90 -6.03 -3.24
N VAL A 122 3.45 -5.11 -4.10
CA VAL A 122 2.19 -5.25 -4.83
C VAL A 122 2.23 -6.52 -5.69
N ASN A 123 3.29 -6.69 -6.49
CA ASN A 123 3.44 -7.78 -7.44
C ASN A 123 3.58 -9.18 -6.81
N THR A 124 4.08 -9.26 -5.57
CA THR A 124 4.36 -10.54 -4.91
C THR A 124 3.42 -10.86 -3.76
N LYS A 125 2.80 -9.86 -3.11
CA LYS A 125 2.01 -10.02 -1.88
C LYS A 125 0.56 -9.60 -1.99
N ILE A 126 0.23 -8.67 -2.88
CA ILE A 126 -1.15 -8.22 -3.10
C ILE A 126 -1.76 -8.96 -4.28
N PHE A 127 -1.17 -8.80 -5.45
CA PHE A 127 -1.54 -9.49 -6.67
C PHE A 127 -0.62 -10.69 -6.84
N LYS A 128 -1.20 -11.82 -7.26
CA LYS A 128 -0.46 -13.01 -7.69
C LYS A 128 -0.48 -13.05 -9.22
N GLU A 129 0.41 -13.81 -9.83
CA GLU A 129 0.46 -13.97 -11.30
C GLU A 129 -0.90 -14.35 -11.90
N ASP A 130 -1.69 -15.18 -11.19
CA ASP A 130 -3.01 -15.64 -11.62
C ASP A 130 -4.17 -14.66 -11.37
N ILE A 131 -3.90 -13.39 -11.07
CA ILE A 131 -5.00 -12.44 -10.87
C ILE A 131 -5.78 -12.24 -12.17
N ARG A 132 -7.11 -12.39 -12.09
CA ARG A 132 -8.00 -12.02 -13.18
C ARG A 132 -7.86 -10.52 -13.44
N VAL A 133 -7.29 -10.18 -14.59
CA VAL A 133 -7.15 -8.79 -15.03
C VAL A 133 -8.52 -8.23 -15.44
N ASP A 134 -8.89 -7.13 -14.82
CA ASP A 134 -10.06 -6.33 -15.18
C ASP A 134 -9.72 -4.84 -15.18
N SER A 135 -10.66 -4.02 -15.64
CA SER A 135 -10.46 -2.58 -15.72
C SER A 135 -10.18 -1.93 -14.36
N GLY A 136 -10.69 -2.49 -13.26
CA GLY A 136 -10.47 -1.99 -11.91
C GLY A 136 -9.01 -2.16 -11.50
N VAL A 137 -8.47 -3.38 -11.67
CA VAL A 137 -7.06 -3.70 -11.36
C VAL A 137 -6.12 -2.77 -12.12
N ILE A 138 -6.30 -2.64 -13.43
CA ILE A 138 -5.42 -1.81 -14.26
C ILE A 138 -5.52 -0.33 -13.89
N LYS A 139 -6.73 0.19 -13.64
CA LYS A 139 -6.91 1.58 -13.19
C LYS A 139 -6.26 1.84 -11.84
N ALA A 140 -6.37 0.93 -10.89
CA ALA A 140 -5.77 1.11 -9.57
C ALA A 140 -4.24 1.12 -9.63
N VAL A 141 -3.65 0.21 -10.40
CA VAL A 141 -2.20 0.13 -10.60
C VAL A 141 -1.70 1.40 -11.30
N ALA A 142 -2.37 1.84 -12.36
CA ALA A 142 -2.06 3.11 -13.01
C ALA A 142 -2.13 4.30 -12.04
N ALA A 143 -3.15 4.34 -11.19
CA ALA A 143 -3.32 5.42 -10.22
C ALA A 143 -2.18 5.48 -9.19
N THR A 144 -1.58 4.34 -8.82
CA THR A 144 -0.42 4.32 -7.91
C THR A 144 0.84 4.97 -8.49
N VAL A 145 0.93 5.06 -9.83
CA VAL A 145 2.04 5.71 -10.55
C VAL A 145 1.62 7.05 -11.17
N GLY A 146 0.48 7.62 -10.75
CA GLY A 146 0.01 8.93 -11.17
C GLY A 146 -0.65 8.97 -12.56
N LEU A 147 -1.06 7.80 -13.09
CA LEU A 147 -1.66 7.66 -14.40
C LEU A 147 -3.15 7.34 -14.32
N LYS A 148 -3.89 7.72 -15.37
CA LYS A 148 -5.26 7.28 -15.65
C LYS A 148 -5.26 6.49 -16.95
N VAL A 149 -6.02 5.39 -16.97
CA VAL A 149 -6.18 4.54 -18.15
C VAL A 149 -7.66 4.44 -18.51
N ARG A 150 -7.98 4.68 -19.78
CA ARG A 150 -9.31 4.50 -20.35
C ARG A 150 -9.21 3.61 -21.58
N TYR A 151 -10.10 2.64 -21.67
CA TYR A 151 -10.28 1.83 -22.86
C TYR A 151 -11.42 2.38 -23.71
N ILE A 152 -11.23 2.44 -25.02
CA ILE A 152 -12.25 2.84 -25.99
C ILE A 152 -12.60 1.60 -26.85
N PRO A 153 -13.69 0.87 -26.50
CA PRO A 153 -14.03 -0.39 -27.17
C PRO A 153 -14.28 -0.24 -28.67
N SER A 154 -14.91 0.85 -29.10
CA SER A 154 -15.25 1.09 -30.52
C SER A 154 -14.05 1.23 -31.45
N ARG A 155 -12.84 1.39 -30.90
CA ARG A 155 -11.60 1.55 -31.64
C ARG A 155 -10.51 0.57 -31.20
N SER A 156 -10.79 -0.26 -30.19
CA SER A 156 -9.81 -1.18 -29.57
C SER A 156 -8.50 -0.48 -29.17
N ILE A 157 -8.60 0.73 -28.61
CA ILE A 157 -7.45 1.55 -28.19
C ILE A 157 -7.50 1.88 -26.70
N PHE A 158 -6.31 2.17 -26.15
CA PHE A 158 -6.16 2.65 -24.79
C PHE A 158 -5.65 4.09 -24.76
N GLU A 159 -6.27 4.90 -23.93
CA GLU A 159 -5.79 6.24 -23.59
C GLU A 159 -5.10 6.18 -22.24
N VAL A 160 -3.83 6.60 -22.18
CA VAL A 160 -3.05 6.71 -20.94
C VAL A 160 -2.62 8.15 -20.75
N ARG A 161 -2.91 8.70 -19.57
CA ARG A 161 -2.64 10.12 -19.25
C ARG A 161 -2.12 10.28 -17.85
N LYS A 162 -1.38 11.37 -17.62
CA LYS A 162 -1.18 11.88 -16.26
C LYS A 162 -2.54 12.23 -15.66
N GLY A 163 -2.84 11.72 -14.48
CA GLY A 163 -4.05 12.10 -13.77
C GLY A 163 -3.87 13.43 -13.03
N GLN A 164 -4.87 14.31 -13.12
CA GLN A 164 -5.11 15.37 -12.16
C GLN A 164 -6.48 15.12 -11.53
N ASN A 165 -6.55 15.14 -10.19
CA ASN A 165 -7.77 15.00 -9.37
C ASN A 165 -8.70 13.81 -9.74
N GLU A 166 -9.92 13.80 -9.22
CA GLU A 166 -10.95 12.77 -9.49
C GLU A 166 -11.61 12.92 -10.87
N GLU A 167 -11.18 13.88 -11.70
CA GLU A 167 -11.86 14.19 -12.95
C GLU A 167 -11.77 13.04 -13.96
N PRO A 168 -12.88 12.59 -14.57
CA PRO A 168 -12.82 11.60 -15.63
C PRO A 168 -11.99 12.14 -16.81
N ILE A 169 -11.31 11.27 -17.54
CA ILE A 169 -10.61 11.69 -18.78
C ILE A 169 -11.69 12.25 -19.74
N PRO A 170 -11.65 13.56 -20.08
CA PRO A 170 -12.65 14.16 -20.94
C PRO A 170 -12.64 13.46 -22.30
N PHE A 171 -13.83 13.15 -22.82
CA PHE A 171 -13.97 12.54 -24.14
C PHE A 171 -13.36 13.48 -25.19
N LYS A 172 -12.45 12.96 -26.03
CA LYS A 172 -11.73 13.69 -27.11
C LYS A 172 -10.57 14.61 -26.71
N GLU A 173 -10.28 14.81 -25.43
CA GLU A 173 -9.09 15.61 -25.06
C GLU A 173 -7.79 14.80 -25.05
N ALA A 174 -7.89 13.48 -25.29
CA ALA A 174 -6.92 12.53 -25.82
C ALA A 174 -5.54 13.00 -26.35
N LYS A 175 -4.63 13.58 -25.54
CA LYS A 175 -3.27 13.95 -26.00
C LYS A 175 -2.46 12.78 -26.54
N HIS A 176 -2.65 11.56 -26.03
CA HIS A 176 -1.97 10.36 -26.53
C HIS A 176 -2.91 9.15 -26.46
N THR A 177 -3.18 8.58 -27.63
CA THR A 177 -3.81 7.27 -27.80
C THR A 177 -2.70 6.27 -28.08
N TYR A 178 -2.73 5.13 -27.39
CA TYR A 178 -1.75 4.08 -27.57
C TYR A 178 -2.41 2.84 -28.17
N ILE A 179 -1.76 2.28 -29.18
CA ILE A 179 -1.94 0.91 -29.60
C ILE A 179 -0.80 0.14 -28.95
N PHE A 180 -1.15 -0.77 -28.04
CA PHE A 180 -0.17 -1.59 -27.35
C PHE A 180 0.01 -2.91 -28.09
N MET A 181 1.20 -3.48 -27.97
CA MET A 181 1.49 -4.86 -28.31
C MET A 181 1.86 -5.59 -27.03
N ASN A 182 1.44 -6.84 -26.90
CA ASN A 182 1.94 -7.72 -25.83
C ASN A 182 3.37 -8.18 -26.13
N ASP A 183 3.98 -8.89 -25.19
CA ASP A 183 5.36 -9.38 -25.35
C ASP A 183 5.53 -10.34 -26.56
N GLN A 184 4.45 -10.93 -27.07
CA GLN A 184 4.42 -11.76 -28.27
C GLN A 184 4.25 -10.96 -29.57
N GLY A 185 4.16 -9.63 -29.50
CA GLY A 185 3.96 -8.75 -30.66
C GLY A 185 2.52 -8.70 -31.18
N GLN A 186 1.55 -9.24 -30.44
CA GLN A 186 0.13 -9.20 -30.80
C GLN A 186 -0.52 -7.91 -30.29
N PRO A 187 -1.46 -7.32 -31.05
CA PRO A 187 -2.15 -6.10 -30.62
C PRO A 187 -3.03 -6.35 -29.39
N VAL A 188 -2.92 -5.48 -28.40
CA VAL A 188 -3.76 -5.50 -27.20
C VAL A 188 -5.07 -4.79 -27.53
N SER A 189 -6.13 -5.56 -27.74
CA SER A 189 -7.44 -5.07 -28.15
C SER A 189 -8.42 -4.94 -26.98
N GLY A 190 -8.10 -5.47 -25.81
CA GLY A 190 -8.92 -5.45 -24.59
C GLY A 190 -8.11 -5.66 -23.31
N TRP A 191 -8.75 -5.45 -22.15
CA TRP A 191 -8.07 -5.48 -20.84
C TRP A 191 -7.38 -6.81 -20.52
N ARG A 192 -7.88 -7.92 -21.08
CA ARG A 192 -7.43 -9.29 -20.78
C ARG A 192 -6.42 -9.82 -21.77
N ASP A 193 -6.09 -9.06 -22.80
CA ASP A 193 -5.18 -9.48 -23.88
C ASP A 193 -3.71 -9.44 -23.44
N MET A 194 -3.47 -8.97 -22.21
CA MET A 194 -2.17 -8.83 -21.58
C MET A 194 -2.30 -9.21 -20.10
N PRO A 195 -1.39 -10.03 -19.55
CA PRO A 195 -1.38 -10.39 -18.13
C PRO A 195 -1.07 -9.19 -17.24
N TYR A 196 -1.36 -9.33 -15.94
CA TYR A 196 -1.16 -8.25 -14.97
C TYR A 196 0.28 -7.71 -14.97
N MET A 197 1.27 -8.60 -14.99
CA MET A 197 2.69 -8.23 -14.93
C MET A 197 3.14 -7.39 -16.13
N GLU A 198 2.65 -7.73 -17.33
CA GLU A 198 2.92 -6.95 -18.54
C GLU A 198 2.26 -5.56 -18.46
N TRP A 199 1.00 -5.48 -18.02
CA TRP A 199 0.31 -4.20 -17.81
C TRP A 199 1.03 -3.30 -16.81
N GLU A 200 1.44 -3.87 -15.67
CA GLU A 200 2.14 -3.15 -14.62
C GLU A 200 3.48 -2.60 -15.12
N ALA A 201 4.28 -3.43 -15.81
CA ALA A 201 5.55 -3.02 -16.38
C ALA A 201 5.39 -1.91 -17.44
N LEU A 202 4.39 -2.03 -18.31
CA LEU A 202 4.07 -1.04 -19.34
C LEU A 202 3.69 0.32 -18.71
N LEU A 203 2.76 0.31 -17.74
CA LEU A 203 2.32 1.53 -17.07
C LEU A 203 3.45 2.18 -16.27
N TYR A 204 4.30 1.39 -15.62
CA TYR A 204 5.47 1.89 -14.93
C TYR A 204 6.47 2.56 -15.90
N LYS A 205 6.71 1.96 -17.07
CA LYS A 205 7.55 2.54 -18.12
C LYS A 205 7.01 3.89 -18.61
N ILE A 206 5.71 3.96 -18.89
CA ILE A 206 5.03 5.21 -19.29
C ILE A 206 5.14 6.26 -18.17
N ALA A 207 4.90 5.88 -16.91
CA ALA A 207 5.01 6.79 -15.77
C ALA A 207 6.43 7.33 -15.58
N LYS A 208 7.46 6.50 -15.81
CA LYS A 208 8.87 6.91 -15.77
C LYS A 208 9.18 7.96 -16.83
N GLN A 209 8.78 7.71 -18.08
CA GLN A 209 8.94 8.67 -19.19
C GLN A 209 8.19 9.98 -18.91
N ALA A 210 7.01 9.86 -18.32
CA ALA A 210 6.15 10.98 -17.96
C ALA A 210 6.60 11.70 -16.65
N LYS A 211 7.56 11.16 -15.89
CA LYS A 211 8.00 11.68 -14.58
C LYS A 211 6.88 11.74 -13.51
N THR A 212 5.98 10.75 -13.45
CA THR A 212 4.83 10.72 -12.51
C THR A 212 4.99 9.80 -11.29
N ILE A 213 6.03 8.96 -11.25
CA ILE A 213 6.23 7.92 -10.22
C ILE A 213 6.14 8.44 -8.78
N LYS A 214 6.51 9.71 -8.54
CA LYS A 214 6.55 10.30 -7.20
C LYS A 214 5.17 10.68 -6.63
N LYS A 215 4.10 10.67 -7.42
CA LYS A 215 2.78 11.15 -6.97
C LYS A 215 1.66 10.19 -7.38
N PRO A 216 1.21 9.32 -6.45
CA PRO A 216 -0.04 8.60 -6.61
C PRO A 216 -1.22 9.57 -6.78
N LEU A 217 -2.27 9.14 -7.48
CA LEU A 217 -3.52 9.90 -7.54
C LEU A 217 -4.23 9.86 -6.18
N ASN A 218 -5.15 10.81 -5.94
CA ASN A 218 -6.03 10.73 -4.78
C ASN A 218 -6.98 9.54 -4.92
N THR A 219 -7.24 8.89 -3.80
CA THR A 219 -8.17 7.76 -3.71
C THR A 219 -9.60 8.28 -3.64
N GLN A 220 -10.56 7.48 -4.12
CA GLN A 220 -11.97 7.83 -4.05
C GLN A 220 -12.44 8.00 -2.60
N GLN A 221 -13.42 8.88 -2.38
CA GLN A 221 -14.04 9.09 -1.07
C GLN A 221 -14.48 7.76 -0.43
N GLY A 222 -14.14 7.57 0.85
CA GLY A 222 -14.47 6.35 1.60
C GLY A 222 -13.51 5.18 1.41
N THR A 223 -12.51 5.28 0.52
CA THR A 223 -11.46 4.26 0.37
C THR A 223 -10.17 4.67 1.08
N LEU A 224 -9.44 3.70 1.66
CA LEU A 224 -8.17 3.97 2.35
C LEU A 224 -6.99 4.02 1.37
N SER A 225 -7.09 3.28 0.26
CA SER A 225 -6.13 3.19 -0.84
C SER A 225 -6.81 2.84 -2.17
N HIS A 226 -6.08 2.95 -3.29
CA HIS A 226 -6.48 2.46 -4.62
C HIS A 226 -6.77 0.95 -4.66
N PHE A 227 -6.19 0.19 -3.73
CA PHE A 227 -6.35 -1.25 -3.63
C PHE A 227 -7.39 -1.71 -2.61
N SER A 228 -7.93 -0.79 -1.79
CA SER A 228 -8.91 -1.15 -0.75
C SER A 228 -10.14 -1.87 -1.33
N GLN A 229 -10.56 -1.54 -2.55
CA GLN A 229 -11.67 -2.19 -3.26
C GLN A 229 -11.40 -3.64 -3.68
N PHE A 230 -10.12 -4.03 -3.82
CA PHE A 230 -9.74 -5.42 -4.13
C PHE A 230 -9.42 -6.25 -2.90
N LYS A 231 -9.61 -5.68 -1.70
CA LYS A 231 -9.76 -6.52 -0.53
C LYS A 231 -10.95 -7.42 -0.78
N ARG A 232 -10.66 -8.67 -1.08
CA ARG A 232 -11.73 -9.63 -1.23
C ARG A 232 -12.25 -10.02 0.16
N GLN A 233 -13.58 -9.95 0.25
CA GLN A 233 -14.47 -11.04 0.67
C GLN A 233 -13.78 -12.41 0.76
#